data_AF-A0A0E3ZAK2-F1
#
_entry.id   AF-A0A0E3ZAK2-F1
#
_cell.length_a   1.000
_cell.length_b   1.000
_cell.length_c   1.000
_cell.angle_alpha   90.00
_cell.angle_beta   90.00
_cell.angle_gamma   90.00
#
_symmetry.space_group_name_H-M   'P 1'
#
loop_
_entity.id
_entity.type
_entity.pdbx_description
1 polymer ?
#
loop_
_entity_poly.entity_id
_entity_poly.type
_entity_poly.pdbx_seq_one_letter_code
_entity_poly.pdbx_strand_id
1 'polypeptide(L)'
;MESKLNQFLADLSVLAKKVQNFHWNITGRGFFSIHAQLDKMYEDLNEVVDEVAERILAIKGRPLSTLKSYLEISKIKEGENKSITIDEALKTLISDFQFIVDEAKEVKVCADKNNDYGTSAMMDEYIIKYEKLLWMLNSFEY
;
A
#
# COMPACT_ATOMS: atom_id res chain seq x y z
N MET A 1 16.44 -5.89 9.01
CA MET A 1 15.55 -4.87 8.41
C MET A 1 15.30 -5.09 6.93
N GLU A 2 16.32 -5.29 6.10
CA GLU A 2 16.18 -5.48 4.64
C GLU A 2 15.05 -6.43 4.21
N SER A 3 15.01 -7.67 4.69
CA SER A 3 13.94 -8.62 4.33
C SER A 3 12.55 -8.14 4.73
N LYS A 4 12.40 -7.45 5.87
CA LYS A 4 11.11 -6.93 6.33
C LYS A 4 10.65 -5.74 5.50
N LEU A 5 11.56 -4.84 5.12
CA LEU A 5 11.24 -3.74 4.22
C LEU A 5 10.97 -4.21 2.80
N ASN A 6 11.66 -5.26 2.32
CA ASN A 6 11.38 -5.85 1.01
C ASN A 6 9.99 -6.52 0.94
N GLN A 7 9.54 -7.13 2.03
CA GLN A 7 8.17 -7.61 2.14
C GLN A 7 7.17 -6.44 2.00
N PHE A 8 7.32 -5.41 2.83
CA PHE A 8 6.47 -4.22 2.80
C PHE A 8 6.48 -3.51 1.43
N LEU A 9 7.66 -3.39 0.81
CA LEU A 9 7.84 -2.85 -0.54
C LEU A 9 7.07 -3.65 -1.59
N ALA A 10 7.12 -4.98 -1.52
CA ALA A 10 6.40 -5.85 -2.44
C ALA A 10 4.89 -5.70 -2.30
N ASP A 11 4.38 -5.69 -1.06
CA ASP A 11 2.96 -5.51 -0.77
C ASP A 11 2.44 -4.16 -1.25
N LEU A 12 3.19 -3.07 -0.98
CA LEU A 12 2.88 -1.73 -1.50
C LEU A 12 2.90 -1.68 -3.04
N SER A 13 3.90 -2.30 -3.67
CA SER A 13 4.03 -2.31 -5.14
C SER A 13 2.86 -3.03 -5.82
N VAL A 14 2.45 -4.18 -5.27
CA VAL A 14 1.29 -4.93 -5.79
C VAL A 14 -0.01 -4.16 -5.51
N LEU A 15 -0.14 -3.53 -4.34
CA LEU A 15 -1.29 -2.68 -4.02
C LEU A 15 -1.40 -1.48 -4.97
N ALA A 16 -0.30 -0.78 -5.25
CA ALA A 16 -0.27 0.32 -6.22
C ALA A 16 -0.79 -0.14 -7.58
N LYS A 17 -0.33 -1.32 -8.05
CA LYS A 17 -0.81 -1.87 -9.33
C LYS A 17 -2.28 -2.28 -9.28
N LYS A 18 -2.76 -2.82 -8.15
CA LYS A 18 -4.18 -3.14 -7.93
C LYS A 18 -5.04 -1.87 -7.97
N VAL A 19 -4.63 -0.80 -7.29
CA VAL A 19 -5.36 0.48 -7.28
C VAL A 19 -5.47 1.05 -8.69
N GLN A 20 -4.40 1.00 -9.49
CA GLN A 20 -4.46 1.38 -10.90
C GLN A 20 -5.42 0.48 -11.72
N ASN A 21 -5.41 -0.82 -11.47
CA ASN A 21 -6.37 -1.75 -12.08
C ASN A 21 -7.81 -1.36 -11.74
N PHE A 22 -8.10 -1.01 -10.47
CA PHE A 22 -9.42 -0.54 -10.07
C PHE A 22 -9.75 0.81 -10.71
N HIS A 23 -8.82 1.76 -10.77
CA HIS A 23 -9.01 3.05 -11.43
C HIS A 23 -9.48 2.88 -12.89
N TRP A 24 -8.92 1.93 -13.63
CA TRP A 24 -9.32 1.64 -15.01
C TRP A 24 -10.65 0.89 -15.14
N ASN A 25 -11.01 0.05 -14.17
CA ASN A 25 -12.10 -0.92 -14.31
C ASN A 25 -13.30 -0.65 -13.38
N ILE A 26 -13.28 0.42 -12.59
CA ILE A 26 -14.36 0.78 -11.66
C ILE A 26 -15.63 1.20 -12.42
N THR A 27 -16.77 0.73 -11.95
CA THR A 27 -18.08 1.07 -12.53
C THR A 27 -19.11 1.33 -11.43
N GLY A 28 -20.12 2.17 -11.73
CA GLY A 28 -21.22 2.43 -10.81
C GLY A 28 -21.53 3.91 -10.59
N ARG A 29 -22.53 4.17 -9.74
CA ARG A 29 -22.96 5.52 -9.38
C ARG A 29 -21.90 6.16 -8.47
N GLY A 30 -21.32 7.28 -8.90
CA GLY A 30 -20.16 7.88 -8.24
C GLY A 30 -18.82 7.64 -8.94
N PHE A 31 -18.84 7.05 -10.15
CA PHE A 31 -17.67 6.79 -10.98
C PHE A 31 -16.66 7.94 -10.97
N PHE A 32 -17.06 9.17 -11.35
CA PHE A 32 -16.12 10.28 -11.46
C PHE A 32 -15.39 10.61 -10.15
N SER A 33 -16.09 10.52 -9.01
CA SER A 33 -15.49 10.78 -7.70
C SER A 33 -14.52 9.67 -7.32
N ILE A 34 -14.95 8.40 -7.40
CA ILE A 34 -14.12 7.26 -6.99
C ILE A 34 -12.93 7.08 -7.95
N HIS A 35 -13.14 7.21 -9.26
CA HIS A 35 -12.08 7.13 -10.26
C HIS A 35 -10.95 8.13 -9.98
N ALA A 36 -11.28 9.39 -9.67
CA ALA A 36 -10.31 10.41 -9.32
C ALA A 36 -9.61 10.12 -7.97
N GLN A 37 -10.32 9.58 -6.98
CA GLN A 37 -9.68 9.19 -5.71
C GLN A 37 -8.72 8.02 -5.89
N LEU A 38 -9.04 7.04 -6.73
CA LEU A 38 -8.15 5.91 -7.03
C LEU A 38 -6.86 6.36 -7.73
N ASP A 39 -6.95 7.36 -8.61
CA ASP A 39 -5.76 7.94 -9.27
C ASP A 39 -4.82 8.59 -8.24
N LYS A 40 -5.38 9.41 -7.34
CA LYS A 40 -4.62 10.00 -6.24
C LYS A 40 -3.99 8.95 -5.32
N MET A 41 -4.74 7.89 -4.97
CA MET A 41 -4.19 6.79 -4.16
C MET A 41 -3.06 6.06 -4.89
N TYR A 42 -3.17 5.89 -6.21
CA TYR A 42 -2.11 5.30 -7.02
C TYR A 42 -0.84 6.16 -6.99
N GLU A 43 -0.94 7.46 -7.23
CA GLU A 43 0.18 8.39 -7.14
C GLU A 43 0.83 8.36 -5.75
N ASP A 44 0.02 8.54 -4.70
CA ASP A 44 0.46 8.51 -3.29
C ASP A 44 1.16 7.19 -2.92
N LEU A 45 0.72 6.05 -3.47
CA LEU A 45 1.35 4.75 -3.23
C LEU A 45 2.69 4.61 -3.94
N ASN A 46 2.84 5.14 -5.16
CA ASN A 46 4.13 5.07 -5.88
C ASN A 46 5.20 5.93 -5.20
N GLU A 47 4.83 7.08 -4.64
CA GLU A 47 5.75 7.88 -3.81
C GLU A 47 6.24 7.06 -2.61
N VAL A 48 5.32 6.39 -1.89
CA VAL A 48 5.66 5.55 -0.74
C VAL A 48 6.52 4.34 -1.13
N VAL A 49 6.26 3.72 -2.29
CA VAL A 49 7.08 2.63 -2.84
C VAL A 49 8.52 3.09 -3.05
N ASP A 50 8.72 4.29 -3.62
CA ASP A 50 10.03 4.87 -3.84
C ASP A 50 10.75 5.16 -2.51
N GLU A 51 10.08 5.84 -1.58
CA GLU A 51 10.61 6.15 -0.25
C GLU A 51 11.06 4.89 0.52
N VAL A 52 10.28 3.80 0.46
CA VAL A 52 10.66 2.52 1.09
C VAL A 52 11.85 1.88 0.39
N ALA A 53 11.90 1.90 -0.95
CA ALA A 53 13.03 1.36 -1.70
C ALA A 53 14.33 2.13 -1.40
N GLU A 54 14.26 3.45 -1.37
CA GLU A 54 15.38 4.31 -0.98
C GLU A 54 15.77 4.11 0.49
N ARG A 55 14.81 3.85 1.39
CA ARG A 55 15.11 3.51 2.78
C ARG A 55 15.93 2.23 2.88
N ILE A 56 15.60 1.21 2.09
CA ILE A 56 16.37 -0.05 2.03
C ILE A 56 17.81 0.24 1.59
N LEU A 57 18.01 1.09 0.58
CA LEU A 57 19.34 1.52 0.12
C LEU A 57 20.09 2.31 1.21
N ALA A 58 19.42 3.22 1.91
CA ALA A 58 20.00 4.05 2.96
C ALA A 58 20.55 3.22 4.13
N ILE A 59 19.93 2.07 4.43
CA ILE A 59 20.43 1.11 5.42
C ILE A 59 21.38 0.05 4.82
N LYS A 60 21.88 0.29 3.60
CA LYS A 60 22.82 -0.56 2.84
C LYS A 60 22.27 -1.92 2.43
N GLY A 61 20.95 -2.09 2.38
CA GLY A 61 20.29 -3.27 1.80
C GLY A 61 20.07 -3.11 0.30
N ARG A 62 19.39 -4.09 -0.32
CA ARG A 62 19.01 -4.04 -1.73
C ARG A 62 17.49 -4.18 -1.90
N PRO A 63 16.79 -3.17 -2.46
CA PRO A 63 15.37 -3.30 -2.74
C PRO A 63 15.16 -4.32 -3.86
N LEU A 64 14.14 -5.16 -3.69
CA LEU A 64 13.56 -5.92 -4.79
C LEU A 64 12.97 -4.93 -5.79
N SER A 65 13.11 -5.23 -7.08
CA SER A 65 12.75 -4.27 -8.13
C SER A 65 12.22 -4.95 -9.39
N THR A 66 11.70 -6.18 -9.25
CA THR A 66 11.11 -6.93 -10.37
C THR A 66 9.70 -7.37 -10.00
N LEU A 67 8.81 -7.41 -10.99
CA LEU A 67 7.44 -7.90 -10.78
C LEU A 67 7.44 -9.32 -10.23
N LYS A 68 8.29 -10.19 -10.76
CA LYS A 68 8.44 -11.58 -10.29
C LYS A 68 8.78 -11.62 -8.79
N SER A 69 9.78 -10.86 -8.36
CA SER A 69 10.20 -10.84 -6.96
C SER A 69 9.14 -10.28 -6.02
N TYR A 70 8.33 -9.32 -6.48
CA TYR A 70 7.21 -8.81 -5.70
C TYR A 70 6.10 -9.85 -5.57
N LEU A 71 5.69 -10.47 -6.68
CA LEU A 71 4.64 -11.49 -6.68
C LEU A 71 5.00 -12.76 -5.91
N GLU A 72 6.29 -13.07 -5.78
CA GLU A 72 6.76 -14.22 -4.99
C GLU A 72 6.52 -14.06 -3.48
N ILE A 73 6.51 -12.82 -2.97
CA ILE A 73 6.46 -12.58 -1.51
C ILE A 73 5.25 -11.77 -1.05
N SER A 74 4.65 -10.96 -1.92
CA SER A 74 3.48 -10.14 -1.60
C SER A 74 2.34 -10.99 -1.05
N LYS A 75 1.77 -10.54 0.06
CA LYS A 75 0.53 -11.05 0.66
C LYS A 75 -0.69 -10.33 0.09
N ILE A 76 -0.53 -9.13 -0.46
CA ILE A 76 -1.53 -8.49 -1.30
C ILE A 76 -1.65 -9.26 -2.61
N LYS A 77 -2.88 -9.65 -2.96
CA LYS A 77 -3.20 -10.28 -4.26
C LYS A 77 -3.34 -9.22 -5.34
N GLU A 78 -3.11 -9.56 -6.61
CA GLU A 78 -3.41 -8.64 -7.72
C GLU A 78 -4.93 -8.40 -7.89
N GLY A 79 -5.28 -7.29 -8.55
CA GLY A 79 -6.64 -7.06 -9.03
C GLY A 79 -6.95 -7.95 -10.24
N GLU A 80 -8.15 -8.53 -10.29
CA GLU A 80 -8.59 -9.27 -11.48
C GLU A 80 -8.78 -8.32 -12.67
N ASN A 81 -8.45 -8.77 -13.88
CA ASN A 81 -8.64 -7.97 -15.09
C ASN A 81 -10.11 -7.99 -15.56
N LYS A 82 -11.00 -7.38 -14.76
CA LYS A 82 -12.44 -7.30 -15.01
C LYS A 82 -13.04 -6.03 -14.39
N SER A 83 -14.24 -5.67 -14.80
CA SER A 83 -15.01 -4.60 -14.16
C SER A 83 -15.25 -4.91 -12.67
N ILE A 84 -15.19 -3.88 -11.83
CA ILE A 84 -15.46 -3.98 -10.39
C ILE A 84 -16.47 -2.89 -9.98
N THR A 85 -17.36 -3.22 -9.05
CA THR A 85 -18.28 -2.24 -8.46
C THR A 85 -17.59 -1.39 -7.40
N ILE A 86 -18.13 -0.21 -7.10
CA ILE A 86 -17.60 0.68 -6.05
C ILE A 86 -17.55 -0.04 -4.69
N ASP A 87 -18.61 -0.75 -4.30
CA ASP A 87 -18.70 -1.44 -3.02
C ASP A 87 -17.64 -2.55 -2.89
N GLU A 88 -17.43 -3.33 -3.95
CA GLU A 88 -16.41 -4.39 -3.99
C GLU A 88 -15.00 -3.80 -3.93
N ALA A 89 -14.74 -2.71 -4.65
CA ALA A 89 -13.47 -2.02 -4.63
C ALA A 89 -13.17 -1.45 -3.24
N LEU A 90 -14.13 -0.72 -2.63
CA LEU A 90 -13.96 -0.14 -1.30
C LEU A 90 -13.74 -1.22 -0.24
N LYS A 91 -14.54 -2.30 -0.25
CA LYS A 91 -14.36 -3.42 0.68
C LYS A 91 -12.96 -4.04 0.57
N THR A 92 -12.48 -4.23 -0.66
CA THR A 92 -11.15 -4.79 -0.92
C THR A 92 -10.06 -3.84 -0.44
N LEU A 93 -10.15 -2.55 -0.79
CA LEU A 93 -9.17 -1.54 -0.41
C LEU A 93 -9.12 -1.33 1.11
N ILE A 94 -10.25 -1.32 1.81
CA ILE A 94 -10.29 -1.23 3.27
C ILE A 94 -9.51 -2.41 3.89
N SER A 95 -9.72 -3.63 3.39
CA SER A 95 -8.98 -4.80 3.87
C SER A 95 -7.49 -4.71 3.56
N ASP A 96 -7.11 -4.27 2.37
CA ASP A 96 -5.72 -4.17 1.95
C ASP A 96 -4.99 -3.06 2.73
N PHE A 97 -5.59 -1.88 2.89
CA PHE A 97 -4.98 -0.79 3.67
C PHE A 97 -4.91 -1.11 5.16
N GLN A 98 -5.89 -1.84 5.71
CA GLN A 98 -5.80 -2.32 7.09
C GLN A 98 -4.59 -3.26 7.26
N PHE A 99 -4.39 -4.17 6.31
CA PHE A 99 -3.22 -5.04 6.29
C PHE A 99 -1.91 -4.23 6.21
N ILE A 100 -1.83 -3.22 5.33
CA ILE A 100 -0.65 -2.35 5.21
C ILE A 100 -0.36 -1.60 6.52
N VAL A 101 -1.39 -1.11 7.23
CA VAL A 101 -1.22 -0.47 8.55
C VAL A 101 -0.65 -1.45 9.57
N ASP A 102 -1.19 -2.66 9.61
CA ASP A 102 -0.74 -3.69 10.56
C ASP A 102 0.70 -4.14 10.25
N GLU A 103 1.04 -4.27 8.96
CA GLU A 103 2.40 -4.57 8.52
C GLU A 103 3.37 -3.43 8.85
N ALA A 104 2.99 -2.17 8.66
CA ALA A 104 3.81 -1.02 9.04
C ALA A 104 4.09 -1.01 10.56
N LYS A 105 3.09 -1.36 11.39
CA LYS A 105 3.26 -1.54 12.85
C LYS A 105 4.27 -2.66 13.17
N GLU A 106 4.22 -3.78 12.46
CA GLU A 106 5.21 -4.85 12.61
C GLU A 106 6.63 -4.42 12.22
N VAL A 107 6.77 -3.71 11.09
CA VAL A 107 8.05 -3.17 10.62
C VAL A 107 8.61 -2.19 11.65
N LYS A 108 7.77 -1.31 12.20
CA LYS A 108 8.14 -0.37 13.27
C LYS A 108 8.69 -1.10 14.50
N VAL A 109 7.94 -2.07 15.02
CA VAL A 109 8.37 -2.86 16.19
C VAL A 109 9.71 -3.57 15.92
N CYS A 110 9.93 -4.04 14.70
CA CYS A 110 11.21 -4.63 14.30
C CYS A 110 12.33 -3.58 14.25
N ALA A 111 12.06 -2.41 13.66
CA ALA A 111 13.01 -1.31 13.55
C ALA A 111 13.45 -0.80 14.93
N ASP A 112 12.51 -0.58 15.85
CA ASP A 112 12.79 -0.15 17.22
C ASP A 112 13.68 -1.15 17.97
N LYS A 113 13.40 -2.46 17.85
CA LYS A 113 14.23 -3.51 18.45
C LYS A 113 15.67 -3.53 17.92
N ASN A 114 15.90 -3.01 16.72
CA ASN A 114 17.20 -2.94 16.08
C ASN A 114 17.84 -1.54 16.16
N ASN A 115 17.27 -0.62 16.94
CA ASN A 115 17.68 0.80 17.01
C ASN A 115 17.70 1.51 15.64
N ASP A 116 16.88 1.06 14.70
CA ASP A 116 16.69 1.68 13.39
C ASP A 116 15.60 2.75 13.46
N TYR A 117 15.93 3.87 14.12
CA TYR A 117 14.96 4.93 14.40
C TYR A 117 14.45 5.64 13.14
N GLY A 118 15.26 5.69 12.07
CA GLY A 118 14.84 6.27 10.80
C GLY A 118 13.72 5.47 10.13
N THR A 119 13.84 4.14 10.11
CA THR A 119 12.77 3.28 9.60
C THR A 119 11.56 3.31 10.54
N SER A 120 11.77 3.33 11.85
CA SER A 120 10.68 3.41 12.83
C SER A 120 9.82 4.67 12.67
N ALA A 121 10.47 5.84 12.49
CA ALA A 121 9.77 7.11 12.28
C ALA A 121 9.01 7.14 10.94
N MET A 122 9.62 6.62 9.87
CA MET A 122 8.95 6.49 8.56
C MET A 122 7.67 5.64 8.66
N MET A 123 7.67 4.57 9.46
CA MET A 123 6.46 3.77 9.67
C MET A 123 5.37 4.54 10.42
N ASP A 124 5.71 5.46 11.35
CA ASP A 124 4.70 6.29 12.02
C ASP A 124 3.95 7.18 11.03
N GLU A 125 4.66 7.76 10.06
CA GLU A 125 4.08 8.60 9.01
C GLU A 125 3.07 7.80 8.17
N TYR A 126 3.43 6.58 7.76
CA TYR A 126 2.53 5.71 6.99
C TYR A 126 1.34 5.21 7.82
N ILE A 127 1.54 4.86 9.09
CA ILE A 127 0.45 4.46 9.99
C ILE A 127 -0.57 5.60 10.09
N ILE A 128 -0.11 6.82 10.37
CA ILE A 128 -0.99 8.00 10.49
C ILE A 128 -1.72 8.28 9.16
N LYS A 129 -0.99 8.23 8.03
CA LYS A 129 -1.55 8.45 6.69
C LYS A 129 -2.67 7.46 6.38
N TYR A 130 -2.42 6.17 6.58
CA TYR A 130 -3.36 5.12 6.19
C TYR A 130 -4.49 4.90 7.20
N GLU A 131 -4.30 5.17 8.50
CA GLU A 131 -5.41 5.19 9.47
C GLU A 131 -6.41 6.31 9.14
N LYS A 132 -5.93 7.48 8.72
CA LYS A 132 -6.79 8.56 8.22
C LYS A 132 -7.53 8.16 6.93
N LEU A 133 -6.83 7.51 5.99
CA LEU A 133 -7.45 7.01 4.77
C LEU A 133 -8.54 5.98 5.08
N LEU A 134 -8.27 5.03 5.98
CA LEU A 134 -9.22 4.01 6.42
C LEU A 134 -10.46 4.65 7.04
N TRP A 135 -10.31 5.67 7.88
CA TRP A 135 -11.47 6.41 8.39
C TRP A 135 -12.32 7.00 7.26
N MET A 136 -11.70 7.63 6.27
CA MET A 136 -12.41 8.22 5.12
C MET A 136 -13.13 7.14 4.30
N LEU A 137 -12.48 6.01 4.02
CA LEU A 137 -13.06 4.90 3.27
C LEU A 137 -14.23 4.25 4.02
N ASN A 138 -14.09 4.04 5.34
CA ASN A 138 -15.16 3.47 6.17
C ASN A 138 -16.34 4.43 6.38
N SER A 139 -16.12 5.74 6.27
CA SER A 139 -17.17 6.76 6.39
C SER A 139 -17.91 7.01 5.07
N PHE A 140 -17.52 6.32 4.00
CA PHE A 140 -18.17 6.44 2.71
C PHE A 140 -19.52 5.72 2.75
N GLU A 141 -20.60 6.47 2.94
CA GLU A 141 -21.98 5.99 2.83
C GLU A 141 -22.52 6.20 1.40
N TYR A 142 -23.27 5.21 0.91
CA TYR A 142 -23.83 5.14 -0.45
C TYR A 142 -25.20 5.82 -0.57
#